data_AF-A0A8A4DMU3-F1
#
_entry.id   AF-A0A8A4DMU3-F1
#
_cell.length_a   1.000
_cell.length_b   1.000
_cell.length_c   1.000
_cell.angle_alpha   90.00
_cell.angle_beta   90.00
_cell.angle_gamma   90.00
#
_symmetry.space_group_name_H-M   'P 1'
#
loop_
_entity.id
_entity.type
_entity.pdbx_description
1 polymer ?
#
loop_
_entity_poly.entity_id
_entity_poly.type
_entity_poly.pdbx_seq_one_letter_code
_entity_poly.pdbx_strand_id
1 'polypeptide(L)'
;MEPPETGYRGTELGRLAQTFHADYAEEDYSSLPRRLANAHVRVVARVERKADESPYGACGDKQHTLGRMIRLDTSSPYTNAHARLRKWKRAGGLA
;
A
#
# COMPACT_ATOMS: atom_id res chain seq x y z
N MET A 1 -11.45 -15.66 -0.12
CA MET A 1 -10.51 -14.54 0.03
C MET A 1 -9.30 -14.90 -0.80
N GLU A 2 -9.05 -14.17 -1.88
CA GLU A 2 -7.83 -14.40 -2.68
C GLU A 2 -6.58 -14.14 -1.83
N PRO A 3 -5.50 -14.90 -2.05
CA PRO A 3 -4.23 -14.68 -1.37
C PRO A 3 -3.67 -13.29 -1.72
N PRO A 4 -2.99 -12.60 -0.79
CA PRO A 4 -2.44 -11.26 -1.02
C PRO A 4 -1.28 -11.25 -2.03
N GLU A 5 -0.60 -12.39 -2.19
CA GLU A 5 0.49 -12.59 -3.15
C GLU A 5 0.61 -14.09 -3.45
N THR A 6 1.13 -14.45 -4.63
CA THR A 6 1.30 -15.86 -5.01
C THR A 6 2.18 -16.58 -3.99
N GLY A 7 1.66 -17.64 -3.37
CA GLY A 7 2.38 -18.40 -2.34
C GLY A 7 2.17 -17.94 -0.89
N TYR A 8 1.30 -16.96 -0.64
CA TYR A 8 1.00 -16.45 0.70
C TYR A 8 -0.46 -16.62 1.07
N ARG A 9 -0.75 -17.00 2.32
CA ARG A 9 -2.10 -16.93 2.88
C ARG A 9 -2.38 -15.52 3.40
N GLY A 10 -3.66 -15.13 3.44
CA GLY A 10 -4.10 -13.84 4.00
C GLY A 10 -3.72 -13.62 5.47
N THR A 11 -3.36 -14.68 6.21
CA THR A 11 -2.85 -14.62 7.59
C THR A 11 -1.33 -14.43 7.68
N GLU A 12 -0.59 -14.54 6.58
CA GLU A 12 0.88 -14.54 6.55
C GLU A 12 1.48 -13.18 6.21
N LEU A 13 0.75 -12.10 6.51
CA LEU A 13 1.16 -10.72 6.19
C LEU A 13 2.50 -10.33 6.80
N GLY A 14 2.86 -10.87 7.97
CA GLY A 14 4.18 -10.65 8.58
C GLY A 14 5.32 -11.27 7.77
N ARG A 15 5.11 -12.47 7.21
CA ARG A 15 6.08 -13.13 6.33
C ARG A 15 6.18 -12.42 4.98
N LEU A 16 5.05 -11.98 4.44
CA LEU A 16 5.02 -11.16 3.23
C LEU A 16 5.74 -9.82 3.43
N ALA A 17 5.60 -9.18 4.59
CA ALA A 17 6.36 -7.96 4.89
C ALA A 17 7.88 -8.19 4.91
N GLN A 18 8.34 -9.36 5.37
CA GLN A 18 9.76 -9.72 5.34
C GLN A 18 10.31 -9.85 3.93
N THR A 19 9.51 -10.27 2.95
CA THR A 19 9.98 -10.31 1.55
C THR A 19 10.15 -8.92 0.99
N PHE A 20 9.26 -7.97 1.32
CA PHE A 20 9.49 -6.56 0.93
C PHE A 20 10.77 -5.98 1.55
N HIS A 21 11.17 -6.42 2.74
CA HIS A 21 12.47 -6.03 3.28
C HIS A 21 13.64 -6.63 2.50
N ALA A 22 13.55 -7.89 2.09
CA ALA A 22 14.58 -8.55 1.30
C ALA A 22 14.67 -8.00 -0.14
N ASP A 23 13.53 -7.79 -0.80
CA ASP A 23 13.43 -7.32 -2.18
C ASP A 23 14.04 -5.93 -2.40
N TYR A 24 14.08 -5.12 -1.33
CA TYR A 24 14.61 -3.75 -1.33
C TYR A 24 15.82 -3.59 -0.42
N ALA A 25 16.46 -4.68 0.03
CA ALA A 25 17.58 -4.62 0.98
C ALA A 25 18.81 -3.90 0.41
N GLU A 26 19.09 -4.10 -0.88
CA GLU A 26 20.24 -3.54 -1.58
C GLU A 26 19.96 -2.16 -2.22
N GLU A 27 18.76 -1.62 -2.01
CA GLU A 27 18.37 -0.34 -2.60
C GLU A 27 18.85 0.83 -1.76
N ASP A 28 19.48 1.81 -2.41
CA ASP A 28 19.87 3.03 -1.73
C ASP A 28 18.64 3.78 -1.23
N TYR A 29 18.72 4.32 0.00
CA TYR A 29 17.61 5.03 0.61
C TYR A 29 17.10 6.19 -0.25
N SER A 30 17.97 6.90 -0.97
CA SER A 30 17.56 8.00 -1.84
C SER A 30 16.70 7.54 -3.03
N SER A 31 16.80 6.27 -3.41
CA SER A 31 16.03 5.66 -4.51
C SER A 31 14.58 5.36 -4.10
N LEU A 32 14.37 4.98 -2.83
CA LEU A 32 13.09 4.45 -2.33
C LEU A 32 11.93 5.47 -2.42
N PRO A 33 12.07 6.74 -2.00
CA PRO A 33 10.99 7.73 -2.14
C PRO A 33 10.57 7.94 -3.60
N ARG A 34 11.53 7.95 -4.53
CA ARG A 34 11.25 8.11 -5.97
C ARG A 34 10.48 6.92 -6.52
N ARG A 35 10.87 5.69 -6.13
CA ARG A 35 10.16 4.46 -6.54
C ARG A 35 8.74 4.43 -5.98
N LEU A 36 8.55 4.82 -4.72
CA LEU A 36 7.23 4.93 -4.09
C LEU A 36 6.35 5.96 -4.79
N ALA A 37 6.88 7.16 -5.08
CA ALA A 37 6.15 8.20 -5.81
C ALA A 37 5.72 7.72 -7.21
N ASN A 38 6.62 7.06 -7.94
CA ASN A 38 6.30 6.49 -9.24
C ASN A 38 5.23 5.39 -9.15
N ALA A 39 5.29 4.53 -8.13
CA ALA A 39 4.25 3.53 -7.89
C ALA A 39 2.89 4.17 -7.60
N HIS A 40 2.86 5.21 -6.77
CA HIS A 40 1.65 5.97 -6.47
C HIS A 40 1.01 6.55 -7.74
N VAL A 41 1.79 7.21 -8.60
CA VAL A 41 1.30 7.76 -9.88
C VAL A 41 0.67 6.67 -10.75
N ARG A 42 1.32 5.50 -10.87
CA ARG A 42 0.77 4.38 -11.65
C ARG A 42 -0.54 3.85 -11.10
N VAL A 43 -0.66 3.76 -9.77
CA VAL A 43 -1.90 3.32 -9.11
C VAL A 43 -3.02 4.31 -9.38
N VAL A 44 -2.80 5.61 -9.15
CA VAL A 44 -3.79 6.67 -9.40
C VAL A 44 -4.28 6.62 -10.85
N ALA A 45 -3.36 6.59 -11.83
CA ALA A 45 -3.73 6.53 -13.24
C ALA A 45 -4.53 5.26 -13.59
N ARG A 46 -4.30 4.13 -12.90
CA ARG A 46 -5.08 2.90 -13.11
C ARG A 46 -6.46 2.99 -12.47
N VAL A 47 -6.60 3.65 -11.32
CA VAL A 47 -7.88 3.91 -10.68
C VAL A 47 -8.72 4.84 -11.54
N GLU A 48 -8.14 5.93 -12.04
CA GLU A 48 -8.82 6.89 -12.93
C GLU A 48 -9.34 6.22 -14.21
N ARG A 49 -8.51 5.41 -14.89
CA ARG A 49 -8.97 4.66 -16.08
C ARG A 49 -10.11 3.68 -15.78
N LYS A 50 -10.14 3.10 -14.58
CA LYS A 50 -11.22 2.20 -14.14
C LYS A 50 -12.45 2.96 -13.65
N ALA A 51 -12.30 4.24 -13.30
CA ALA A 51 -13.39 5.15 -12.92
C ALA A 51 -14.40 5.35 -14.05
N ASP A 52 -13.90 5.46 -15.27
CA ASP A 52 -14.70 5.62 -16.48
C ASP A 52 -15.52 4.36 -16.84
N GLU A 53 -15.15 3.19 -16.30
CA GLU A 53 -15.83 1.90 -16.52
C GLU A 53 -16.77 1.49 -15.34
N SER A 54 -17.03 2.40 -14.39
CA SER A 54 -17.75 2.17 -13.12
C SER A 54 -17.03 1.26 -12.10
N PRO A 55 -16.16 1.82 -11.24
CA PRO A 55 -15.49 1.10 -10.16
C PRO A 55 -16.36 1.02 -8.89
N TYR A 56 -17.56 1.61 -8.92
CA TYR A 56 -18.49 1.72 -7.79
C TYR A 56 -19.91 1.18 -8.10
N GLY A 57 -20.12 0.55 -9.26
CA GLY A 57 -21.43 0.04 -9.70
C GLY A 57 -21.83 -1.33 -9.15
N ALA A 58 -22.86 -1.32 -8.29
CA ALA A 58 -23.81 -2.39 -7.94
C ALA A 58 -23.33 -3.85 -7.88
N CYS A 59 -22.99 -4.36 -6.68
CA CYS A 59 -23.60 -5.59 -6.11
C CYS A 59 -23.04 -5.92 -4.71
N GLY A 60 -23.91 -5.89 -3.70
CA GLY A 60 -24.05 -6.95 -2.69
C GLY A 60 -23.00 -7.10 -1.57
N ASP A 61 -21.70 -7.17 -1.86
CA ASP A 61 -20.72 -7.63 -0.86
C ASP A 61 -19.71 -6.55 -0.45
N LYS A 62 -20.04 -5.85 0.64
CA LYS A 62 -19.29 -4.70 1.20
C LYS A 62 -17.88 -5.06 1.70
N GLN A 63 -17.49 -6.33 1.68
CA GLN A 63 -16.20 -6.78 2.19
C GLN A 63 -15.05 -6.63 1.17
N HIS A 64 -15.34 -6.60 -0.14
CA HIS A 64 -14.32 -6.67 -1.19
C HIS A 64 -14.56 -5.76 -2.40
N THR A 65 -15.03 -4.52 -2.19
CA THR A 65 -15.01 -3.56 -3.31
C THR A 65 -13.56 -3.28 -3.72
N LEU A 66 -13.30 -3.18 -5.02
CA LEU A 66 -11.96 -2.87 -5.56
C LEU A 66 -11.35 -1.64 -4.87
N GLY A 67 -12.16 -0.60 -4.60
CA GLY A 67 -11.73 0.58 -3.85
C GLY A 67 -11.29 0.29 -2.41
N ARG A 68 -11.90 -0.69 -1.72
CA ARG A 68 -11.47 -1.13 -0.39
C ARG A 68 -10.12 -1.84 -0.44
N MET A 69 -9.90 -2.71 -1.43
CA MET A 69 -8.61 -3.38 -1.61
C MET A 69 -7.50 -2.36 -1.89
N ILE A 70 -7.72 -1.45 -2.85
CA ILE A 70 -6.78 -0.35 -3.15
C ILE A 70 -6.46 0.45 -1.89
N ARG A 71 -7.49 0.80 -1.09
CA ARG A 71 -7.32 1.57 0.15
C ARG A 71 -6.43 0.84 1.16
N LEU A 72 -6.59 -0.47 1.32
CA LEU A 72 -5.83 -1.27 2.29
C LEU A 72 -4.33 -1.31 1.96
N ASP A 73 -3.96 -1.19 0.69
CA ASP A 73 -2.56 -1.21 0.24
C ASP A 73 -1.96 0.17 -0.06
N THR A 74 -2.76 1.25 -0.01
CA THR A 74 -2.30 2.63 -0.31
C THR A 74 -2.54 3.60 0.84
N SER A 75 -3.67 4.30 0.84
CA SER A 75 -3.94 5.44 1.73
C SER A 75 -3.95 5.05 3.22
N SER A 76 -4.39 3.84 3.57
CA SER A 76 -4.35 3.35 4.95
C SER A 76 -2.91 3.16 5.45
N PRO A 77 -2.02 2.39 4.78
CA PRO A 77 -0.60 2.32 5.11
C PRO A 77 0.12 3.68 5.11
N TYR A 78 -0.17 4.58 4.16
CA TYR A 78 0.47 5.91 4.11
C TYR A 78 0.15 6.73 5.36
N THR A 79 -1.11 6.72 5.79
CA THR A 79 -1.55 7.41 7.01
C THR A 79 -0.85 6.83 8.24
N ASN A 80 -0.75 5.49 8.32
CA ASN A 80 -0.06 4.81 9.41
C ASN A 80 1.44 5.14 9.45
N ALA A 81 2.12 5.08 8.31
CA ALA A 81 3.54 5.40 8.17
C ALA A 81 3.82 6.85 8.58
N HIS A 82 3.00 7.79 8.12
CA HIS A 82 3.12 9.20 8.48
C HIS A 82 2.98 9.42 10.00
N ALA A 83 2.00 8.77 10.64
CA ALA A 83 1.84 8.84 12.10
C ALA A 83 3.06 8.28 12.85
N ARG A 84 3.61 7.14 12.40
CA ARG A 84 4.83 6.54 12.96
C ARG A 84 6.03 7.46 12.83
N LEU A 85 6.23 8.08 11.66
CA LEU A 85 7.32 9.03 11.42
C LEU A 85 7.20 10.27 12.32
N ARG A 86 5.99 10.83 12.49
CA ARG A 86 5.78 11.96 13.41
C ARG A 86 6.09 11.60 14.85
N LYS A 87 5.67 10.41 15.30
CA LYS A 87 5.99 9.91 16.64
C LYS A 87 7.50 9.77 16.83
N TRP A 88 8.20 9.21 15.85
CA TRP A 88 9.65 9.05 15.87
C TRP A 88 10.39 10.39 15.91
N LYS A 89 10.01 11.35 15.06
CA LYS A 89 10.61 12.70 15.05
C LYS A 89 10.50 13.41 16.41
N ARG A 90 9.33 13.33 17.04
CA ARG A 90 9.10 13.90 18.37
C ARG A 90 9.95 13.24 19.44
N ALA A 91 10.05 11.90 19.41
CA ALA A 91 10.87 11.15 20.37
C ALA A 91 12.37 11.47 20.21
N GLY A 92 12.82 11.77 18.99
CA GLY A 92 14.21 12.15 18.70
C GLY A 92 14.56 13.63 18.85
N GLY A 93 13.62 14.50 19.29
CA GLY A 93 13.86 15.95 19.39
C GLY A 93 14.03 16.68 18.05
N LEU A 94 13.60 16.06 16.94
CA LEU A 94 13.68 16.58 15.57
C LEU A 94 12.39 17.30 15.12
N ALA A 95 11.52 17.64 16.07
CA ALA A 95 10.15 18.10 15.83
C ALA A 95 9.89 19.49 16.40
#